data_AF-A0A0N5B2V4-F1
#
_entry.id   AF-A0A0N5B2V4-F1
#
_cell.length_a   1.000
_cell.length_b   1.000
_cell.length_c   1.000
_cell.angle_alpha   90.00
_cell.angle_beta   90.00
_cell.angle_gamma   90.00
#
_symmetry.space_group_name_H-M   'P 1'
#
loop_
_entity.id
_entity.type
_entity.pdbx_description
1 polymer ?
#
loop_
_entity_poly.entity_id
_entity_poly.type
_entity_poly.pdbx_seq_one_letter_code
_entity_poly.pdbx_strand_id
1 'polypeptide(L)'
;MKDMNSAIKGMLEYEKESVARKCLLCNKISENMTKKRIIRKYPKYLFVEITKNIMDKDHPNMGIDFISSKDSVYVNEFFTPNTPYKLKGFIAYERFGRRTGHYLTFIRNEDKWHCLNDSQKPKVVKENKLPTKKCTILLYEMI
;
A
#
# COMPACT_ATOMS: atom_id res chain seq x y z
N MET A 1 -2.33 10.47 -11.44
CA MET A 1 -2.05 9.14 -10.84
C MET A 1 -1.96 9.37 -9.33
N LYS A 2 -2.81 8.75 -8.51
CA LYS A 2 -2.73 8.93 -7.05
C LYS A 2 -1.48 8.20 -6.56
N ASP A 3 -0.59 8.89 -5.86
CA ASP A 3 0.57 8.28 -5.18
C ASP A 3 0.13 7.56 -3.90
N MET A 4 1.03 6.79 -3.30
CA MET A 4 0.74 6.01 -2.08
C MET A 4 0.36 6.92 -0.90
N ASN A 5 0.99 8.08 -0.78
CA ASN A 5 0.69 9.06 0.26
C ASN A 5 -0.76 9.53 0.18
N SER A 6 -1.24 9.82 -1.02
CA SER A 6 -2.64 10.18 -1.27
C SER A 6 -3.62 9.06 -0.93
N ALA A 7 -3.23 7.80 -1.15
CA ALA A 7 -4.06 6.64 -0.82
C ALA A 7 -4.18 6.46 0.70
N ILE A 8 -3.06 6.52 1.42
CA ILE A 8 -3.03 6.44 2.89
C ILE A 8 -3.79 7.63 3.50
N LYS A 9 -3.60 8.84 2.97
CA LYS A 9 -4.35 10.03 3.38
C LYS A 9 -5.86 9.80 3.29
N GLY A 10 -6.34 9.34 2.14
CA GLY A 10 -7.75 9.06 1.94
C GLY A 10 -8.32 8.00 2.91
N MET A 11 -7.51 7.03 3.35
CA MET A 11 -7.94 6.04 4.34
C MET A 11 -8.10 6.62 5.76
N LEU A 12 -7.34 7.67 6.07
CA LEU A 12 -7.26 8.28 7.40
C LEU A 12 -8.06 9.59 7.52
N GLU A 13 -8.61 10.08 6.40
CA GLU A 13 -9.50 11.24 6.37
C GLU A 13 -10.83 10.97 7.10
N TYR A 14 -11.49 12.06 7.49
CA TYR A 14 -12.82 11.97 8.08
C TYR A 14 -13.82 11.49 7.03
N GLU A 15 -14.66 10.52 7.39
CA GLU A 15 -15.74 10.03 6.55
C GLU A 15 -17.08 10.19 7.29
N LYS A 16 -18.16 10.46 6.53
CA LYS A 16 -19.52 10.31 7.05
C LYS A 16 -19.92 8.85 6.84
N GLU A 17 -20.23 8.15 7.93
CA GLU A 17 -20.72 6.77 7.83
C GLU A 17 -22.14 6.76 7.21
N SER A 18 -22.37 5.83 6.29
CA SER A 18 -23.69 5.57 5.69
C SER A 18 -24.63 4.79 6.61
N VAL A 19 -24.11 4.28 7.73
CA VAL A 19 -24.85 3.43 8.67
C VAL A 19 -25.40 4.28 9.79
N ALA A 20 -26.71 4.15 10.05
CA ALA A 20 -27.34 4.76 11.22
C ALA A 20 -26.87 4.07 12.51
N ARG A 21 -26.47 4.85 13.51
CA ARG A 21 -26.06 4.33 14.82
C ARG A 21 -26.79 5.05 15.93
N LYS A 22 -27.00 4.34 17.04
CA LYS A 22 -27.55 4.92 18.27
C LYS A 22 -26.44 5.63 19.04
N CYS A 23 -26.62 6.92 19.30
CA CYS A 23 -25.74 7.67 20.19
C CYS A 23 -26.05 7.31 21.65
N LEU A 24 -25.04 6.85 22.39
CA LEU A 24 -25.20 6.42 23.78
C LEU A 24 -25.46 7.60 24.74
N LEU A 25 -25.09 8.83 24.36
CA LEU A 25 -25.28 10.02 25.20
C LEU A 25 -26.68 10.61 25.08
N CYS A 26 -27.21 10.74 23.86
CA CYS A 26 -28.55 11.31 23.64
C CYS A 26 -29.64 10.26 23.38
N ASN A 27 -29.27 8.97 23.34
CA ASN A 27 -30.15 7.81 23.11
C ASN A 27 -30.91 7.83 21.76
N LYS A 28 -30.57 8.75 20.85
CA LYS A 28 -31.19 8.88 19.52
C LYS A 28 -30.41 8.11 18.46
N ILE A 29 -31.13 7.61 17.46
CA ILE A 29 -30.53 7.08 16.24
C ILE A 29 -30.12 8.29 15.37
N SER A 30 -28.88 8.31 14.92
CA SER A 30 -28.34 9.35 14.07
C SER A 30 -27.73 8.75 12.82
N GLU A 31 -28.07 9.34 11.69
CA GLU A 31 -27.46 9.07 10.40
C GLU A 31 -26.26 9.99 10.19
N ASN A 32 -25.35 9.63 9.29
CA ASN A 32 -24.20 10.47 8.90
C ASN A 32 -23.23 10.78 10.05
N MET A 33 -23.02 9.84 10.98
CA MET A 33 -22.02 10.01 12.02
C MET A 33 -20.63 10.19 11.39
N THR A 34 -19.83 11.11 11.96
CA THR A 34 -18.47 11.34 11.49
C THR A 34 -17.54 10.30 12.09
N LYS A 35 -16.76 9.64 11.26
CA LYS A 35 -15.75 8.67 11.66
C LYS A 35 -14.38 9.11 11.22
N LYS A 36 -13.40 8.82 12.06
CA LYS A 36 -11.98 9.00 11.78
C LYS A 36 -11.24 7.73 12.12
N ARG A 37 -10.39 7.26 11.21
CA ARG A 37 -9.43 6.18 11.49
C ARG A 37 -8.09 6.80 11.86
N ILE A 38 -7.42 6.23 12.87
CA ILE A 38 -6.09 6.65 13.29
C ILE A 38 -5.22 5.42 13.53
N ILE A 39 -3.92 5.54 13.24
CA ILE A 39 -2.93 4.53 13.59
C ILE A 39 -2.35 4.92 14.95
N ARG A 40 -2.68 4.17 16.00
CA ARG A 40 -2.28 4.51 17.38
C ARG A 40 -0.89 3.98 17.76
N LYS A 41 -0.44 2.91 17.11
CA LYS A 41 0.85 2.26 17.34
C LYS A 41 1.48 1.90 16.01
N TYR A 42 2.80 2.09 15.92
CA TYR A 42 3.55 1.93 14.68
C TYR A 42 4.33 0.62 14.71
N PRO A 43 4.13 -0.28 13.73
CA PRO A 43 4.87 -1.53 13.69
C PRO A 43 6.29 -1.31 13.17
N LYS A 44 7.27 -2.08 13.65
CA LYS A 44 8.63 -2.06 13.08
C LYS A 44 8.62 -2.32 11.56
N TYR A 45 7.72 -3.19 11.11
CA TYR A 45 7.49 -3.52 9.70
C TYR A 45 6.05 -3.20 9.32
N LEU A 46 5.85 -2.33 8.34
CA LEU A 46 4.55 -1.93 7.83
C LEU A 46 4.28 -2.61 6.48
N PHE A 47 3.26 -3.46 6.45
CA PHE A 47 2.73 -4.03 5.21
C PHE A 47 1.59 -3.15 4.70
N VAL A 48 1.65 -2.78 3.43
CA VAL A 48 0.57 -2.06 2.74
C VAL A 48 0.09 -2.91 1.58
N GLU A 49 -1.09 -3.49 1.74
CA GLU A 49 -1.79 -4.18 0.66
C GLU A 49 -2.59 -3.18 -0.18
N ILE A 50 -2.33 -3.16 -1.48
CA ILE A 50 -3.09 -2.37 -2.44
C ILE A 50 -4.29 -3.21 -2.86
N THR A 51 -5.31 -3.25 -2.00
CA THR A 51 -6.59 -3.92 -2.28
C THR A 51 -7.33 -3.13 -3.35
N LYS A 52 -7.07 -3.41 -4.63
CA LYS A 52 -8.08 -3.20 -5.66
C LYS A 52 -8.95 -4.46 -5.72
N ASN A 53 -10.20 -4.36 -6.16
CA ASN A 53 -10.91 -5.53 -6.69
C ASN A 53 -10.15 -6.00 -7.95
N ILE A 54 -9.03 -6.68 -7.72
CA ILE A 54 -8.07 -7.21 -8.71
C ILE A 54 -8.79 -8.23 -9.62
N MET A 55 -9.92 -8.77 -9.17
CA MET A 55 -10.72 -9.76 -9.88
C MET A 55 -11.73 -9.18 -10.88
N ASP A 56 -12.10 -7.89 -10.79
CA ASP A 56 -13.26 -7.36 -11.52
C ASP A 56 -12.95 -6.46 -12.72
N LYS A 57 -11.71 -6.03 -12.94
CA LYS A 57 -11.40 -5.14 -14.07
C LYS A 57 -10.29 -5.69 -14.97
N ASP A 58 -10.52 -5.62 -16.28
CA ASP A 58 -9.58 -5.93 -17.35
C ASP A 58 -8.50 -4.84 -17.52
N HIS A 59 -8.00 -4.29 -16.41
CA HIS A 59 -6.94 -3.28 -16.47
C HIS A 59 -5.56 -3.95 -16.55
N PRO A 60 -4.75 -3.70 -17.60
CA PRO A 60 -3.41 -4.25 -17.73
C PRO A 60 -2.42 -3.65 -16.72
N ASN A 61 -2.72 -2.48 -16.16
CA ASN A 61 -1.91 -1.79 -15.16
C ASN A 61 -2.63 -1.78 -13.81
N MET A 62 -2.22 -2.66 -12.89
CA MET A 62 -2.95 -2.92 -11.64
C MET A 62 -2.35 -2.24 -10.40
N GLY A 63 -1.07 -1.87 -10.43
CA GLY A 63 -0.37 -1.26 -9.30
C GLY A 63 -0.51 0.27 -9.20
N ILE A 64 0.03 0.82 -8.12
CA ILE A 64 0.31 2.23 -7.94
C ILE A 64 1.78 2.43 -8.32
N ASP A 65 2.06 3.38 -9.22
CA ASP A 65 3.45 3.74 -9.51
C ASP A 65 4.05 4.45 -8.29
N PHE A 66 4.84 3.72 -7.50
CA PHE A 66 5.50 4.27 -6.32
C PHE A 66 6.90 4.82 -6.64
N ILE A 67 7.39 4.73 -7.89
CA ILE A 67 8.70 5.31 -8.27
C ILE A 67 8.60 6.80 -8.57
N SER A 68 7.43 7.31 -8.97
CA SER A 68 7.25 8.76 -9.13
C SER A 68 7.42 9.52 -7.81
N SER A 69 7.35 8.82 -6.66
CA SER A 69 7.80 9.32 -5.36
C SER A 69 9.19 8.77 -5.05
N LYS A 70 10.22 9.57 -5.33
CA LYS A 70 11.63 9.34 -4.98
C LYS A 70 11.79 8.51 -3.71
N ASP A 71 12.29 7.28 -3.83
CA ASP A 71 13.05 6.41 -2.89
C ASP A 71 12.76 6.44 -1.36
N SER A 72 11.67 7.07 -0.95
CA SER A 72 11.30 7.44 0.40
C SER A 72 9.81 7.75 0.36
N VAL A 73 8.98 6.78 0.73
CA VAL A 73 7.66 7.15 1.20
C VAL A 73 7.91 7.85 2.53
N TYR A 74 7.94 9.17 2.47
CA TYR A 74 7.73 9.98 3.64
C TYR A 74 6.30 9.72 4.09
N VAL A 75 6.16 8.69 4.91
CA VAL A 75 5.00 8.39 5.76
C VAL A 75 4.79 9.54 6.79
N ASN A 76 5.54 10.64 6.64
CA ASN A 76 5.80 11.64 7.65
C ASN A 76 4.60 12.52 8.00
N GLU A 77 3.66 12.71 7.09
CA GLU A 77 2.56 13.65 7.29
C GLU A 77 1.31 13.02 7.89
N PHE A 78 1.21 11.68 7.90
CA PHE A 78 -0.01 10.97 8.33
C PHE A 78 0.15 10.23 9.65
N PHE A 79 1.38 10.03 10.09
CA PHE A 79 1.72 9.25 11.28
C PHE A 79 2.14 10.27 12.34
N THR A 80 1.43 10.30 13.47
CA THR A 80 1.71 11.17 14.63
C THR A 80 2.14 10.31 15.83
N PRO A 81 3.36 10.44 16.38
CA PRO A 81 4.47 11.26 15.86
C PRO A 81 4.96 10.81 14.49
N ASN A 82 5.55 11.77 13.80
CA ASN A 82 6.16 11.59 12.50
C ASN A 82 7.22 10.47 12.56
N THR A 83 6.90 9.30 11.98
CA THR A 83 7.72 8.08 12.07
C THR A 83 8.18 7.66 10.67
N PRO A 84 9.49 7.73 10.36
CA PRO A 84 9.99 7.44 9.01
C PRO A 84 10.01 5.93 8.73
N TYR A 85 9.77 5.58 7.47
CA TYR A 85 9.77 4.20 6.98
C TYR A 85 10.54 4.13 5.65
N LYS A 86 11.42 3.14 5.50
CA LYS A 86 12.13 2.84 4.24
C LYS A 86 11.49 1.64 3.55
N LEU A 87 11.29 1.73 2.23
CA LEU A 87 10.83 0.59 1.45
C LEU A 87 11.91 -0.50 1.42
N LYS A 88 11.55 -1.71 1.85
CA LYS A 88 12.43 -2.89 1.91
C LYS A 88 12.08 -3.96 0.89
N GLY A 89 10.83 -3.99 0.45
CA GLY A 89 10.41 -4.95 -0.55
C GLY A 89 9.01 -4.68 -1.05
N PHE A 90 8.64 -5.35 -2.12
CA PHE A 90 7.28 -5.36 -2.63
C PHE A 90 7.01 -6.64 -3.41
N ILE A 91 5.74 -6.97 -3.53
CA ILE A 91 5.26 -8.05 -4.38
C ILE A 91 4.61 -7.42 -5.60
N ALA A 92 4.99 -7.92 -6.78
CA ALA A 92 4.35 -7.58 -8.05
C ALA A 92 3.55 -8.78 -8.55
N TYR A 93 2.41 -8.51 -9.17
CA TYR A 93 1.61 -9.52 -9.84
C TYR A 93 1.64 -9.31 -11.36
N GLU A 94 2.18 -10.28 -12.08
CA GLU A 94 2.19 -10.33 -13.53
C GLU A 94 0.98 -11.11 -14.03
N ARG A 95 0.01 -10.42 -14.64
CA ARG A 95 -1.19 -11.06 -15.15
C ARG A 95 -0.93 -11.69 -16.53
N PHE A 96 -1.34 -12.95 -16.70
CA PHE A 96 -1.33 -13.67 -17.98
C PHE A 96 -2.74 -13.92 -18.52
N GLY A 97 -3.78 -13.76 -17.67
CA GLY A 97 -5.18 -13.93 -18.05
C GLY A 97 -6.13 -13.48 -16.94
N ARG A 98 -7.44 -13.69 -17.12
CA ARG A 98 -8.45 -13.16 -16.18
C ARG A 98 -8.24 -13.64 -14.74
N ARG A 99 -7.85 -14.91 -14.58
CA ARG A 99 -7.60 -15.57 -13.28
C ARG A 99 -6.21 -16.22 -13.19
N THR A 100 -5.31 -15.85 -14.08
CA THR A 100 -3.98 -16.42 -14.17
C THR A 100 -2.92 -15.33 -14.16
N GLY A 101 -1.84 -15.61 -13.49
CA GLY A 101 -0.71 -14.70 -13.36
C GLY A 101 0.33 -15.29 -12.43
N HIS A 102 1.34 -14.48 -12.17
CA HIS A 102 2.52 -14.88 -11.42
C HIS A 102 2.93 -13.81 -10.44
N TYR A 103 3.30 -14.23 -9.23
CA TYR A 103 3.80 -13.31 -8.22
C TYR A 103 5.32 -13.29 -8.24
N LEU A 104 5.87 -12.08 -8.26
CA LEU A 104 7.30 -11.83 -8.16
C LEU A 104 7.57 -11.03 -6.91
N THR A 105 8.58 -11.41 -6.13
CA THR A 105 8.98 -10.66 -4.94
C THR A 105 10.24 -9.87 -5.23
N PHE A 106 10.23 -8.59 -4.89
CA PHE A 106 11.38 -7.71 -5.01
C PHE A 106 11.80 -7.28 -3.62
N ILE A 107 13.07 -7.49 -3.28
CA ILE A 107 13.65 -7.08 -1.99
C ILE A 107 14.84 -6.15 -2.20
N ARG A 108 15.07 -5.24 -1.26
CA ARG A 108 16.22 -4.34 -1.22
C ARG A 108 17.20 -4.84 -0.18
N ASN A 109 18.41 -5.20 -0.62
CA ASN A 109 19.53 -5.58 0.23
C ASN A 109 20.76 -4.74 -0.14
N GLU A 110 21.45 -4.15 0.84
CA GLU A 110 22.60 -3.27 0.60
C GLU A 110 22.36 -2.23 -0.51
N ASP A 111 21.17 -1.62 -0.48
CA ASP A 111 20.65 -0.65 -1.47
C ASP A 111 20.52 -1.17 -2.92
N LYS A 112 20.70 -2.48 -3.14
CA LYS A 112 20.44 -3.15 -4.43
C LYS A 112 19.10 -3.87 -4.40
N TRP A 113 18.39 -3.81 -5.52
CA TRP A 113 17.13 -4.54 -5.69
C TRP A 113 17.38 -5.92 -6.25
N HIS A 114 16.74 -6.92 -5.65
CA HIS A 114 16.78 -8.31 -6.09
C HIS A 114 15.37 -8.79 -6.41
N CYS A 115 15.19 -9.44 -7.56
CA CYS A 115 13.99 -10.16 -7.92
C CYS A 115 14.12 -11.63 -7.51
N LEU A 116 13.18 -12.09 -6.70
CA LEU A 116 12.99 -13.47 -6.31
C LEU A 116 11.82 -14.03 -7.12
N ASN A 117 12.10 -15.05 -7.92
CA ASN A 117 11.15 -15.69 -8.82
C ASN A 117 11.18 -17.20 -8.58
N ASP A 118 10.37 -17.66 -7.64
CA ASP A 118 10.30 -19.05 -7.18
C ASP A 118 11.69 -19.65 -6.91
N SER A 119 12.05 -20.74 -7.60
CA SER A 119 13.33 -21.44 -7.49
C SER A 119 14.44 -20.83 -8.34
N GLN A 120 14.18 -19.78 -9.12
CA GLN A 120 15.21 -19.14 -9.93
C GLN A 120 16.20 -18.39 -9.05
N LYS A 121 17.48 -18.41 -9.44
CA LYS A 121 18.52 -17.62 -8.77
C LYS A 121 18.11 -16.14 -8.71
N PRO A 122 18.21 -15.49 -7.54
CA PRO A 122 17.89 -14.07 -7.40
C PRO A 122 18.64 -13.21 -8.42
N LYS A 123 17.94 -12.31 -9.09
CA LYS A 123 18.52 -11.41 -10.10
C LYS A 123 18.58 -9.99 -9.57
N VAL A 124 19.73 -9.33 -9.71
CA VAL A 124 19.83 -7.89 -9.41
C VAL A 124 19.06 -7.11 -10.48
N VAL A 125 18.22 -6.18 -10.05
CA VAL A 125 17.37 -5.35 -10.91
C VAL A 125 17.74 -3.89 -10.69
N LYS A 126 17.85 -3.12 -11.78
CA LYS A 126 18.02 -1.67 -11.69
C LYS A 126 16.71 -1.05 -11.23
N GLU A 127 16.78 -0.05 -10.34
CA GLU A 127 15.60 0.58 -9.75
C GLU A 127 14.61 1.11 -10.81
N ASN A 128 15.11 1.75 -11.86
CA ASN A 128 14.29 2.25 -12.97
C ASN A 128 13.62 1.16 -13.83
N LYS A 129 13.93 -0.11 -13.59
CA LYS A 129 13.31 -1.28 -14.25
C LYS A 129 12.35 -2.04 -13.34
N LEU A 130 12.12 -1.58 -12.11
CA LEU A 130 11.20 -2.25 -11.21
C LEU A 130 9.75 -2.14 -11.73
N PRO A 131 8.96 -3.23 -11.67
CA PRO A 131 7.58 -3.25 -12.16
C PRO A 131 6.59 -2.64 -11.16
N THR A 132 6.80 -1.39 -10.76
CA THR A 132 6.05 -0.73 -9.66
C THR A 132 4.57 -0.57 -9.97
N LYS A 133 4.24 -0.35 -11.24
CA LYS A 133 2.87 -0.36 -11.77
C LYS A 133 2.17 -1.72 -11.71
N LYS A 134 2.84 -2.77 -11.25
CA LYS A 134 2.26 -4.11 -11.01
C LYS A 134 2.25 -4.48 -9.53
N CYS A 135 2.60 -3.56 -8.64
CA CYS A 135 2.70 -3.80 -7.21
C CYS A 135 1.34 -4.10 -6.59
N THR A 136 1.31 -5.10 -5.70
CA THR A 136 0.13 -5.50 -4.91
C THR A 136 0.37 -5.32 -3.42
N ILE A 137 1.59 -5.59 -2.93
CA ILE A 137 1.94 -5.49 -1.51
C ILE A 137 3.27 -4.75 -1.39
N LEU A 138 3.37 -3.82 -0.45
CA LEU A 138 4.61 -3.12 -0.11
C LEU A 138 5.02 -3.45 1.32
N LEU A 139 6.32 -3.61 1.54
CA LEU A 139 6.94 -3.81 2.84
C LEU A 139 7.85 -2.62 3.15
N TYR A 140 7.52 -1.93 4.23
CA TYR A 140 8.35 -0.87 4.78
C TYR A 140 8.92 -1.28 6.15
N GLU A 141 10.10 -0.77 6.47
CA GLU A 141 10.75 -0.91 7.78
C GLU A 141 10.96 0.48 8.39
N MET A 142 10.63 0.62 9.67
CA MET A 142 10.86 1.83 10.46
C MET A 142 12.36 2.13 10.57
N ILE A 143 12.75 3.38 10.37
CA ILE A 143 14.15 3.87 10.49
C ILE A 143 14.37 4.53 11.84
#